data_AF-A0A1G4IJX8-F1
#
_entry.id   AF-A0A1G4IJX8-F1
#
_cell.length_a   1.000
_cell.length_b   1.000
_cell.length_c   1.000
_cell.angle_alpha   90.00
_cell.angle_beta   90.00
_cell.angle_gamma   90.00
#
_symmetry.space_group_name_H-M   'P 1'
#
loop_
_entity.id
_entity.type
_entity.pdbx_description
1 polymer ?
#
loop_
_entity_poly.entity_id
_entity_poly.type
_entity_poly.pdbx_seq_one_letter_code
_entity_poly.pdbx_strand_id
1 'polypeptide(L)'
;MTFAAGVASSTKGCLNSGDAETGIISGRNALDVAQPSCKLTQDPVTPGTAAPSKLTTTGFKIDNRGNGATGTITADDTGCDLNSAKASSKLLDDGSQGDITTPPSLSGGFLTIGACGLEQRGAASATGMTPRQPLLHAAHAALVATANPPPAFTLLDLKSLHTDEDFKTIARLLFLDKPANDASSDPSIANKLTAAYTDQTTYDKKLKTNINNEEIPKGISGDENNPKNLGTISDIAQLYRIFFHYKDLNTKVLESKI
;
A
#
# COMPACT_ATOMS: atom_id res chain seq x y z
N MET A 1 -0.22 -16.29 -16.59
CA MET A 1 -1.09 -16.00 -17.75
C MET A 1 -0.19 -15.59 -18.90
N THR A 2 -0.18 -16.34 -19.98
CA THR A 2 0.61 -16.03 -21.17
C THR A 2 -0.19 -15.03 -22.00
N PHE A 3 0.20 -13.76 -21.99
CA PHE A 3 -0.39 -12.79 -22.91
C PHE A 3 0.12 -13.13 -24.32
N ALA A 4 -0.79 -13.53 -25.20
CA ALA A 4 -0.47 -13.71 -26.60
C ALA A 4 -0.14 -12.33 -27.20
N ALA A 5 1.15 -12.05 -27.41
CA ALA A 5 1.55 -10.99 -28.31
C ALA A 5 1.18 -11.45 -29.71
N GLY A 6 0.15 -10.85 -30.32
CA GLY A 6 -0.17 -11.09 -31.72
C GLY A 6 1.07 -10.84 -32.58
N VAL A 7 1.38 -11.77 -33.47
CA VAL A 7 2.46 -11.63 -34.44
C VAL A 7 2.10 -10.52 -35.42
N ALA A 8 2.76 -9.37 -35.29
CA ALA A 8 2.75 -8.34 -36.33
C ALA A 8 3.50 -8.88 -37.56
N SER A 9 2.92 -8.74 -38.75
CA SER A 9 3.66 -9.00 -39.99
C SER A 9 4.63 -7.83 -40.25
N SER A 10 5.55 -7.97 -41.21
CA SER A 10 6.46 -6.89 -41.58
C SER A 10 5.76 -5.63 -42.12
N THR A 11 4.44 -5.69 -42.39
CA THR A 11 3.65 -4.62 -42.99
C THR A 11 2.37 -4.27 -42.23
N LYS A 12 1.99 -5.03 -41.19
CA LYS A 12 0.82 -4.77 -40.35
C LYS A 12 1.16 -4.88 -38.86
N GLY A 13 0.90 -3.84 -38.09
CA GLY A 13 1.06 -3.89 -36.63
C GLY A 13 0.43 -2.70 -35.89
N CYS A 14 0.04 -2.95 -34.63
CA CYS A 14 -0.70 -2.01 -33.79
C CYS A 14 0.15 -1.24 -32.78
N LEU A 15 1.45 -1.51 -32.74
CA LEU A 15 2.42 -0.80 -31.92
C LEU A 15 3.55 -0.32 -32.83
N ASN A 16 3.94 0.94 -32.69
CA ASN A 16 5.06 1.53 -33.40
C ASN A 16 6.14 2.01 -32.41
N SER A 17 7.33 2.30 -32.92
CA SER A 17 8.49 2.66 -32.10
C SER A 17 8.48 4.10 -31.56
N GLY A 18 7.53 4.95 -32.00
CA GLY A 18 7.36 6.33 -31.51
C GLY A 18 6.16 7.07 -32.10
N ASP A 19 5.85 8.26 -31.56
CA ASP A 19 4.63 9.04 -31.87
C ASP A 19 4.46 9.45 -33.34
N ALA A 20 5.55 9.45 -34.14
CA ALA A 20 5.55 9.76 -35.57
C ALA A 20 6.37 8.74 -36.39
N GLU A 21 6.54 7.52 -35.86
CA GLU A 21 7.35 6.49 -36.51
C GLU A 21 6.48 5.41 -37.17
N THR A 22 6.93 4.93 -38.33
CA THR A 22 6.30 3.82 -39.07
C THR A 22 6.90 2.46 -38.73
N GLY A 23 7.92 2.43 -37.86
CA GLY A 23 8.57 1.20 -37.42
C GLY A 23 7.65 0.35 -36.57
N ILE A 24 7.13 -0.74 -37.15
CA ILE A 24 6.24 -1.68 -36.46
C ILE A 24 7.03 -2.46 -35.40
N ILE A 25 6.53 -2.45 -34.15
CA ILE A 25 7.05 -3.31 -33.08
C ILE A 25 6.51 -4.72 -33.29
N SER A 26 7.36 -5.63 -33.78
CA SER A 26 7.02 -7.04 -33.95
C SER A 26 7.61 -7.90 -32.82
N GLY A 27 6.73 -8.27 -31.89
CA GLY A 27 7.05 -9.17 -30.79
C GLY A 27 7.67 -8.49 -29.56
N ARG A 28 7.80 -9.28 -28.49
CA ARG A 28 8.17 -8.80 -27.15
C ARG A 28 9.59 -8.24 -27.07
N ASN A 29 10.57 -8.88 -27.71
CA ASN A 29 11.96 -8.41 -27.66
C ASN A 29 12.11 -7.02 -28.30
N ALA A 30 11.40 -6.78 -29.41
CA ALA A 30 11.37 -5.46 -30.04
C ALA A 30 10.70 -4.41 -29.13
N LEU A 31 9.64 -4.79 -28.41
CA LEU A 31 9.00 -3.92 -27.42
C LEU A 31 9.93 -3.60 -26.26
N ASP A 32 10.63 -4.58 -25.71
CA ASP A 32 11.55 -4.40 -24.59
C ASP A 32 12.77 -3.53 -24.98
N VAL A 33 13.18 -3.56 -26.25
CA VAL A 33 14.24 -2.67 -26.79
C VAL A 33 13.71 -1.26 -27.02
N ALA A 34 12.55 -1.11 -27.67
CA ALA A 34 11.98 0.19 -28.01
C ALA A 34 11.46 0.94 -26.78
N GLN A 35 10.89 0.21 -25.80
CA GLN A 35 10.31 0.75 -24.58
C GLN A 35 10.75 -0.09 -23.36
N PRO A 36 11.99 0.09 -22.86
CA PRO A 36 12.55 -0.71 -21.76
C PRO A 36 11.77 -0.61 -20.44
N SER A 37 10.92 0.40 -20.29
CA SER A 37 10.03 0.60 -19.15
C SER A 37 8.72 -0.18 -19.26
N CYS A 38 8.35 -0.66 -20.45
CA CYS A 38 7.11 -1.40 -20.73
C CYS A 38 7.32 -2.92 -20.57
N LYS A 39 7.95 -3.32 -19.46
CA LYS A 39 8.17 -4.75 -19.19
C LYS A 39 6.87 -5.41 -18.77
N LEU A 40 6.41 -6.34 -19.59
CA LEU A 40 5.26 -7.19 -19.30
C LEU A 40 5.61 -8.37 -18.37
N THR A 41 6.78 -8.34 -17.71
CA THR A 41 7.19 -9.33 -16.69
C THR A 41 7.00 -8.74 -15.30
N GLN A 42 6.40 -9.52 -14.39
CA GLN A 42 6.36 -9.17 -12.98
C GLN A 42 7.65 -9.66 -12.34
N ASP A 43 8.57 -8.75 -12.06
CA ASP A 43 9.63 -9.02 -11.09
C ASP A 43 8.99 -9.33 -9.73
N PRO A 44 9.61 -10.15 -8.88
CA PRO A 44 9.11 -10.40 -7.54
C PRO A 44 8.95 -9.07 -6.78
N VAL A 45 7.80 -8.90 -6.12
CA VAL A 45 7.51 -7.72 -5.32
C VAL A 45 8.47 -7.72 -4.13
N THR A 46 9.35 -6.72 -4.07
CA THR A 46 10.22 -6.48 -2.92
C THR A 46 9.70 -5.28 -2.12
N PRO A 47 9.84 -5.30 -0.78
CA PRO A 47 9.54 -4.13 0.03
C PRO A 47 10.38 -2.94 -0.44
N GLY A 48 9.73 -1.80 -0.63
CA GLY A 48 10.39 -0.58 -1.09
C GLY A 48 9.58 0.65 -0.69
N THR A 49 10.26 1.79 -0.61
CA THR A 49 9.67 3.08 -0.23
C THR A 49 9.43 4.00 -1.43
N ALA A 50 9.75 3.53 -2.64
CA ALA A 50 9.60 4.32 -3.85
C ALA A 50 8.12 4.57 -4.15
N ALA A 51 7.72 5.85 -4.12
CA ALA A 51 6.39 6.25 -4.54
C ALA A 51 6.20 5.98 -6.05
N PRO A 52 5.01 5.55 -6.48
CA PRO A 52 4.73 5.40 -7.90
C PRO A 52 4.81 6.76 -8.61
N SER A 53 5.49 6.81 -9.76
CA SER A 53 5.68 8.05 -10.52
C SER A 53 4.56 8.33 -11.53
N LYS A 54 3.79 7.30 -11.91
CA LYS A 54 2.68 7.40 -12.88
C LYS A 54 1.29 7.36 -12.24
N LEU A 55 1.19 6.89 -11.00
CA LEU A 55 -0.04 6.96 -10.20
C LEU A 55 0.22 7.97 -9.08
N THR A 56 -0.55 9.05 -9.08
CA THR A 56 -0.42 10.16 -8.13
C THR A 56 -1.61 10.20 -7.18
N THR A 57 -1.55 11.06 -6.17
CA THR A 57 -2.67 11.29 -5.25
C THR A 57 -3.93 11.82 -5.95
N THR A 58 -3.82 12.40 -7.14
CA THR A 58 -4.95 12.95 -7.91
C THR A 58 -5.52 11.95 -8.93
N GLY A 59 -4.66 11.10 -9.50
CA GLY A 59 -4.99 10.24 -10.64
C GLY A 59 -3.74 9.77 -11.36
N PHE A 60 -3.82 9.52 -12.66
CA PHE A 60 -2.72 8.98 -13.47
C PHE A 60 -2.00 10.07 -14.24
N LYS A 61 -0.66 10.08 -14.17
CA LYS A 61 0.18 10.93 -15.01
C LYS A 61 0.28 10.31 -16.41
N ILE A 62 -0.13 11.07 -17.42
CA ILE A 62 -0.03 10.72 -18.84
C ILE A 62 1.00 11.68 -19.46
N ASP A 63 2.16 11.17 -19.86
CA ASP A 63 3.28 12.04 -20.29
C ASP A 63 3.25 12.40 -21.78
N ASN A 64 2.56 11.62 -22.61
CA ASN A 64 2.57 11.79 -24.06
C ASN A 64 1.51 12.79 -24.58
N ARG A 65 0.70 13.39 -23.70
CA ARG A 65 -0.36 14.35 -24.10
C ARG A 65 -0.62 15.41 -23.04
N GLY A 66 -0.98 16.62 -23.49
CA GLY A 66 -1.41 17.70 -22.60
C GLY A 66 -2.68 17.33 -21.82
N ASN A 67 -2.60 17.42 -20.48
CA ASN A 67 -3.73 17.46 -19.53
C ASN A 67 -4.90 16.49 -19.76
N GLY A 68 -4.63 15.21 -20.06
CA GLY A 68 -5.64 14.16 -19.92
C GLY A 68 -6.90 14.30 -20.78
N ALA A 69 -6.83 15.01 -21.90
CA ALA A 69 -7.93 15.08 -22.87
C ALA A 69 -8.15 13.72 -23.54
N THR A 70 -9.41 13.40 -23.85
CA THR A 70 -9.69 12.27 -24.75
C THR A 70 -9.16 12.62 -26.13
N GLY A 71 -8.37 11.74 -26.72
CA GLY A 71 -7.75 12.03 -28.01
C GLY A 71 -7.40 10.77 -28.76
N THR A 72 -7.44 10.88 -30.09
CA THR A 72 -7.15 9.78 -31.01
C THR A 72 -5.67 9.42 -30.95
N ILE A 73 -5.35 8.13 -30.82
CA ILE A 73 -4.00 7.54 -30.77
C ILE A 73 -3.57 7.08 -32.17
N THR A 74 -4.03 7.78 -33.22
CA THR A 74 -3.69 7.48 -34.60
C THR A 74 -2.45 8.27 -35.00
N ALA A 75 -1.35 7.56 -35.26
CA ALA A 75 -0.28 8.02 -36.14
C ALA A 75 -0.51 7.42 -37.55
N ASP A 76 0.52 7.41 -38.40
CA ASP A 76 0.48 6.86 -39.77
C ASP A 76 -0.16 5.46 -39.88
N ASP A 77 -0.72 5.15 -41.05
CA ASP A 77 -1.43 3.89 -41.29
C ASP A 77 -0.47 2.69 -41.35
N THR A 78 -0.28 2.03 -40.21
CA THR A 78 0.47 0.77 -40.06
C THR A 78 -0.40 -0.47 -40.31
N GLY A 79 -1.58 -0.32 -40.91
CA GLY A 79 -2.49 -1.44 -41.21
C GLY A 79 -3.07 -2.12 -39.97
N CYS A 80 -3.19 -1.39 -38.85
CA CYS A 80 -3.78 -1.89 -37.61
C CYS A 80 -5.30 -1.73 -37.61
N ASP A 81 -6.03 -2.85 -37.69
CA ASP A 81 -7.49 -2.84 -37.74
C ASP A 81 -8.15 -2.28 -36.46
N LEU A 82 -7.46 -2.39 -35.31
CA LEU A 82 -7.88 -1.80 -34.03
C LEU A 82 -7.96 -0.27 -34.07
N ASN A 83 -7.26 0.37 -35.01
CA ASN A 83 -7.22 1.82 -35.14
C ASN A 83 -8.32 2.38 -36.06
N SER A 84 -9.18 1.50 -36.61
CA SER A 84 -10.30 1.91 -37.45
C SER A 84 -11.37 2.67 -36.66
N ALA A 85 -11.98 3.66 -37.31
CA ALA A 85 -13.08 4.45 -36.76
C ALA A 85 -14.30 3.58 -36.44
N LYS A 86 -15.09 3.98 -35.43
CA LYS A 86 -16.30 3.23 -35.05
C LYS A 86 -17.34 3.09 -36.16
N ALA A 87 -17.43 4.05 -37.09
CA ALA A 87 -18.44 4.11 -38.17
C ALA A 87 -18.00 3.37 -39.45
N SER A 88 -16.87 2.68 -39.38
CA SER A 88 -16.27 1.94 -40.50
C SER A 88 -15.19 1.02 -39.94
N SER A 89 -15.53 0.26 -38.89
CA SER A 89 -14.53 -0.49 -38.15
C SER A 89 -14.17 -1.79 -38.87
N LYS A 90 -12.87 -2.00 -39.04
CA LYS A 90 -12.28 -3.23 -39.57
C LYS A 90 -12.22 -4.36 -38.53
N LEU A 91 -12.55 -4.08 -37.26
CA LEU A 91 -12.58 -5.10 -36.21
C LEU A 91 -13.73 -6.09 -36.35
N LEU A 92 -14.84 -5.65 -36.94
CA LEU A 92 -16.02 -6.50 -37.16
C LEU A 92 -15.89 -7.27 -38.48
N ASP A 93 -15.36 -6.62 -39.51
CA ASP A 93 -15.07 -7.18 -40.82
C ASP A 93 -13.99 -6.32 -41.52
N ASP A 94 -12.80 -6.88 -41.77
CA ASP A 94 -11.68 -6.18 -42.45
C ASP A 94 -12.02 -5.84 -43.92
N GLY A 95 -12.93 -6.61 -44.54
CA GLY A 95 -13.33 -6.42 -45.94
C GLY A 95 -14.46 -5.39 -46.10
N SER A 96 -15.61 -5.65 -45.49
CA SER A 96 -16.82 -4.84 -45.69
C SER A 96 -16.93 -3.65 -44.74
N GLN A 97 -16.19 -3.69 -43.61
CA GLN A 97 -16.29 -2.77 -42.48
C GLN A 97 -17.67 -2.76 -41.82
N GLY A 98 -17.73 -2.43 -40.53
CA GLY A 98 -18.99 -2.39 -39.80
C GLY A 98 -19.03 -1.34 -38.69
N ASP A 99 -20.23 -0.87 -38.39
CA ASP A 99 -20.47 0.11 -37.33
C ASP A 99 -20.41 -0.54 -35.94
N ILE A 100 -19.51 -0.04 -35.10
CA ILE A 100 -19.49 -0.35 -33.67
C ILE A 100 -20.47 0.59 -32.97
N THR A 101 -21.65 0.07 -32.64
CA THR A 101 -22.71 0.80 -31.92
C THR A 101 -22.37 1.04 -30.45
N THR A 102 -21.67 0.09 -29.83
CA THR A 102 -21.17 0.20 -28.44
C THR A 102 -19.66 -0.06 -28.44
N PRO A 103 -18.83 0.99 -28.35
CA PRO A 103 -17.38 0.82 -28.33
C PRO A 103 -16.88 -0.08 -27.19
N PRO A 104 -15.95 -1.00 -27.47
CA PRO A 104 -15.35 -1.81 -26.43
C PRO A 104 -14.48 -0.95 -25.52
N SER A 105 -14.41 -1.34 -24.24
CA SER A 105 -13.42 -0.82 -23.30
C SER A 105 -12.21 -1.75 -23.25
N LEU A 106 -11.05 -1.19 -23.56
CA LEU A 106 -9.76 -1.87 -23.64
C LEU A 106 -8.86 -1.40 -22.49
N SER A 107 -7.89 -2.24 -22.09
CA SER A 107 -6.88 -1.92 -21.07
C SER A 107 -7.48 -1.36 -19.76
N GLY A 108 -8.45 -2.08 -19.19
CA GLY A 108 -9.13 -1.66 -17.96
C GLY A 108 -10.00 -0.40 -18.10
N GLY A 109 -10.40 -0.07 -19.33
CA GLY A 109 -11.19 1.12 -19.66
C GLY A 109 -10.36 2.34 -20.01
N PHE A 110 -9.03 2.23 -20.02
CA PHE A 110 -8.14 3.32 -20.41
C PHE A 110 -8.23 3.65 -21.91
N LEU A 111 -8.54 2.66 -22.73
CA LEU A 111 -8.65 2.76 -24.18
C LEU A 111 -10.08 2.44 -24.63
N THR A 112 -10.51 3.07 -25.71
CA THR A 112 -11.82 2.87 -26.35
C THR A 112 -11.68 3.09 -27.85
N ILE A 113 -12.68 2.70 -28.63
CA ILE A 113 -12.76 3.04 -30.06
C ILE A 113 -13.76 4.18 -30.23
N GLY A 114 -13.34 5.27 -30.86
CA GLY A 114 -14.20 6.43 -31.07
C GLY A 114 -14.32 6.81 -32.54
N ALA A 115 -14.59 8.09 -32.79
CA ALA A 115 -14.99 8.56 -34.11
C ALA A 115 -13.86 8.47 -35.14
N CYS A 116 -12.61 8.59 -34.68
CA CYS A 116 -11.43 8.61 -35.55
C CYS A 116 -10.51 7.41 -35.34
N GLY A 117 -10.91 6.39 -34.57
CA GLY A 117 -10.07 5.23 -34.26
C GLY A 117 -9.89 5.00 -32.78
N LEU A 118 -8.75 4.46 -32.37
CA LEU A 118 -8.43 4.22 -30.97
C LEU A 118 -8.29 5.55 -30.22
N GLU A 119 -8.98 5.68 -29.09
CA GLU A 119 -8.99 6.86 -28.23
C GLU A 119 -8.55 6.50 -26.82
N GLN A 120 -7.71 7.34 -26.22
CA GLN A 120 -7.39 7.26 -24.81
C GLN A 120 -8.42 8.02 -23.99
N ARG A 121 -8.93 7.44 -22.92
CA ARG A 121 -9.78 8.15 -21.96
C ARG A 121 -8.93 8.97 -20.99
N GLY A 122 -9.43 10.14 -20.60
CA GLY A 122 -8.79 10.95 -19.57
C GLY A 122 -8.63 10.17 -18.27
N ALA A 123 -7.45 10.28 -17.64
CA ALA A 123 -7.15 9.60 -16.38
C ALA A 123 -6.42 10.49 -15.37
N ALA A 124 -6.23 11.78 -15.68
CA ALA A 124 -5.48 12.72 -14.84
C ALA A 124 -6.15 12.96 -13.46
N SER A 125 -7.47 12.81 -13.39
CA SER A 125 -8.24 12.85 -12.16
C SER A 125 -9.01 11.54 -11.99
N ALA A 126 -8.96 10.97 -10.78
CA ALA A 126 -9.77 9.80 -10.41
C ALA A 126 -11.27 10.10 -10.33
N THR A 127 -11.64 11.39 -10.26
CA THR A 127 -13.02 11.85 -10.23
C THR A 127 -13.77 11.39 -11.48
N GLY A 128 -14.82 10.60 -11.31
CA GLY A 128 -15.67 10.13 -12.41
C GLY A 128 -15.13 8.92 -13.18
N MET A 129 -14.05 8.27 -12.74
CA MET A 129 -13.53 7.07 -13.38
C MET A 129 -14.43 5.83 -13.19
N THR A 130 -15.17 5.72 -12.09
CA THR A 130 -15.93 4.51 -11.71
C THR A 130 -16.78 3.87 -12.82
N PRO A 131 -17.60 4.60 -13.60
CA PRO A 131 -18.45 3.99 -14.63
C PRO A 131 -17.69 3.52 -15.88
N ARG A 132 -16.45 3.98 -16.10
CA ARG A 132 -15.76 3.85 -17.39
C ARG A 132 -14.36 3.24 -17.30
N GLN A 133 -13.74 3.31 -16.12
CA GLN A 133 -12.37 2.93 -15.79
C GLN A 133 -12.31 2.32 -14.37
N PRO A 134 -13.14 1.31 -14.03
CA PRO A 134 -13.29 0.83 -12.65
C PRO A 134 -11.98 0.26 -12.07
N LEU A 135 -11.14 -0.38 -12.89
CA LEU A 135 -9.85 -0.91 -12.45
C LEU A 135 -8.85 0.20 -12.11
N LEU A 136 -8.79 1.26 -12.91
CA LEU A 136 -7.93 2.42 -12.64
C LEU A 136 -8.40 3.17 -11.38
N HIS A 137 -9.72 3.29 -11.18
CA HIS A 137 -10.29 3.85 -9.97
C HIS A 137 -9.90 3.04 -8.72
N ALA A 138 -10.01 1.70 -8.79
CA ALA A 138 -9.61 0.83 -7.68
C ALA A 138 -8.11 0.94 -7.35
N ALA A 139 -7.25 1.02 -8.36
CA ALA A 139 -5.82 1.21 -8.16
C ALA A 139 -5.49 2.55 -7.49
N HIS A 140 -6.15 3.64 -7.90
CA HIS A 140 -6.01 4.94 -7.24
C HIS A 140 -6.52 4.92 -5.79
N ALA A 141 -7.69 4.31 -5.54
CA ALA A 141 -8.22 4.17 -4.19
C ALA A 141 -7.27 3.39 -3.26
N ALA A 142 -6.61 2.35 -3.78
CA ALA A 142 -5.59 1.61 -3.03
C ALA A 142 -4.38 2.48 -2.68
N LEU A 143 -3.87 3.31 -3.62
CA LEU A 143 -2.79 4.26 -3.32
C LEU A 143 -3.20 5.23 -2.20
N VAL A 144 -4.41 5.80 -2.29
CA VAL A 144 -4.93 6.72 -1.27
C VAL A 144 -5.01 6.04 0.10
N ALA A 145 -5.44 4.78 0.15
CA ALA A 145 -5.51 4.01 1.40
C ALA A 145 -4.11 3.78 2.02
N THR A 146 -3.05 3.69 1.21
CA THR A 146 -1.67 3.53 1.72
C THR A 146 -1.02 4.83 2.18
N ALA A 147 -1.62 6.00 1.93
CA ALA A 147 -1.01 7.30 2.24
C ALA A 147 -0.85 7.56 3.75
N ASN A 148 -1.68 6.91 4.58
CA ASN A 148 -1.66 7.05 6.02
C ASN A 148 -1.44 5.68 6.67
N PRO A 149 -0.19 5.17 6.69
CA PRO A 149 0.10 3.95 7.44
C PRO A 149 -0.28 4.17 8.91
N PRO A 150 -0.74 3.12 9.61
CA PRO A 150 -0.98 3.20 11.04
C PRO A 150 0.27 3.76 11.73
N PRO A 151 0.14 4.79 12.61
CA PRO A 151 1.29 5.31 13.32
C PRO A 151 1.91 4.19 14.16
N ALA A 152 3.23 4.20 14.25
CA ALA A 152 3.91 3.33 15.20
C ALA A 152 3.41 3.66 16.62
N PHE A 153 3.25 2.63 17.46
CA PHE A 153 2.93 2.85 18.86
C PHE A 153 3.99 3.76 19.48
N THR A 154 3.54 4.81 20.14
CA THR A 154 4.41 5.75 20.85
C THR A 154 3.93 5.79 22.29
N LEU A 155 4.84 5.52 23.23
CA LEU A 155 4.52 5.66 24.65
C LEU A 155 4.21 7.13 24.94
N LEU A 156 3.02 7.39 25.47
CA LEU A 156 2.58 8.73 25.85
C LEU A 156 3.45 9.29 26.98
N ASP A 157 3.67 10.61 26.94
CA ASP A 157 4.32 11.34 28.02
C ASP A 157 3.46 11.35 29.29
N LEU A 158 4.12 11.44 30.46
CA LEU A 158 3.46 11.39 31.76
C LEU A 158 2.32 12.43 31.87
N LYS A 159 2.53 13.62 31.31
CA LYS A 159 1.53 14.71 31.31
C LYS A 159 0.30 14.39 30.46
N SER A 160 0.43 13.58 29.42
CA SER A 160 -0.66 13.25 28.51
C SER A 160 -1.40 11.96 28.90
N LEU A 161 -0.79 11.14 29.75
CA LEU A 161 -1.31 9.84 30.14
C LEU A 161 -2.67 9.94 30.86
N HIS A 162 -2.89 10.96 31.69
CA HIS A 162 -4.16 11.15 32.41
C HIS A 162 -5.35 11.53 31.53
N THR A 163 -5.09 12.04 30.31
CA THR A 163 -6.13 12.39 29.33
C THR A 163 -6.42 11.28 28.33
N ASP A 164 -5.58 10.25 28.29
CA ASP A 164 -5.74 9.13 27.37
C ASP A 164 -6.89 8.22 27.78
N GLU A 165 -7.85 8.01 26.87
CA GLU A 165 -9.09 7.28 27.18
C GLU A 165 -8.84 5.79 27.44
N ASP A 166 -7.89 5.19 26.72
CA ASP A 166 -7.49 3.80 26.92
C ASP A 166 -6.81 3.63 28.29
N PHE A 167 -5.92 4.56 28.65
CA PHE A 167 -5.25 4.55 29.95
C PHE A 167 -6.20 4.82 31.11
N LYS A 168 -7.17 5.73 31.01
CA LYS A 168 -8.14 6.02 32.10
C LYS A 168 -8.84 4.76 32.58
N THR A 169 -9.24 3.91 31.64
CA THR A 169 -9.91 2.64 31.93
C THR A 169 -9.04 1.73 32.81
N ILE A 170 -7.74 1.65 32.51
CA ILE A 170 -6.76 0.88 33.29
C ILE A 170 -6.43 1.60 34.62
N ALA A 171 -6.33 2.92 34.60
CA ALA A 171 -5.96 3.72 35.77
C ALA A 171 -7.03 3.67 36.87
N ARG A 172 -8.31 3.60 36.50
CA ARG A 172 -9.41 3.35 37.45
C ARG A 172 -9.18 2.07 38.24
N LEU A 173 -8.77 0.99 37.57
CA LEU A 173 -8.49 -0.29 38.20
C LEU A 173 -7.22 -0.26 39.06
N LEU A 174 -6.11 0.27 38.52
CA LEU A 174 -4.79 0.11 39.13
C LEU A 174 -4.42 1.21 40.15
N PHE A 175 -4.94 2.43 40.00
CA PHE A 175 -4.57 3.57 40.86
C PHE A 175 -5.71 4.04 41.78
N LEU A 176 -6.96 3.73 41.44
CA LEU A 176 -8.15 4.21 42.14
C LEU A 176 -8.97 3.10 42.80
N ASP A 177 -8.65 1.83 42.57
CA ASP A 177 -9.42 0.67 43.04
C ASP A 177 -10.91 0.75 42.64
N LYS A 178 -11.16 1.23 41.42
CA LYS A 178 -12.50 1.44 40.85
C LYS A 178 -12.74 0.56 39.61
N PRO A 179 -14.00 0.17 39.35
CA PRO A 179 -14.38 -0.47 38.09
C PRO A 179 -13.95 0.35 36.88
N ALA A 180 -13.63 -0.34 35.79
CA ALA A 180 -13.14 0.26 34.56
C ALA A 180 -14.11 1.29 33.95
N ASN A 181 -15.42 1.19 34.25
CA ASN A 181 -16.48 2.06 33.79
C ASN A 181 -16.90 3.16 34.79
N ASP A 182 -16.27 3.23 35.97
CA ASP A 182 -16.55 4.28 36.97
C ASP A 182 -15.61 5.49 36.78
N ALA A 183 -16.09 6.48 36.03
CA ALA A 183 -15.35 7.71 35.72
C ALA A 183 -15.43 8.80 36.83
N SER A 184 -16.11 8.53 37.95
CA SER A 184 -16.37 9.55 38.99
C SER A 184 -15.11 10.14 39.62
N SER A 185 -13.99 9.40 39.57
CA SER A 185 -12.71 9.78 40.17
C SER A 185 -11.61 10.09 39.15
N ASP A 186 -11.93 10.19 37.85
CA ASP A 186 -10.95 10.51 36.80
C ASP A 186 -10.12 11.78 37.08
N PRO A 187 -10.67 12.87 37.64
CA PRO A 187 -9.88 14.06 37.97
C PRO A 187 -8.71 13.79 38.94
N SER A 188 -8.72 12.68 39.68
CA SER A 188 -7.65 12.30 40.61
C SER A 188 -6.49 11.52 39.98
N ILE A 189 -6.64 11.04 38.73
CA ILE A 189 -5.64 10.20 38.04
C ILE A 189 -4.32 10.95 37.89
N ALA A 190 -4.36 12.23 37.49
CA ALA A 190 -3.15 13.04 37.33
C ALA A 190 -2.31 13.08 38.62
N ASN A 191 -2.95 13.29 39.77
CA ASN A 191 -2.27 13.32 41.07
C ASN A 191 -1.68 11.95 41.44
N LYS A 192 -2.38 10.85 41.14
CA LYS A 192 -1.88 9.48 41.37
C LYS A 192 -0.65 9.17 40.50
N LEU A 193 -0.66 9.61 39.25
CA LEU A 193 0.47 9.47 38.34
C LEU A 193 1.68 10.26 38.82
N THR A 194 1.49 11.52 39.23
CA THR A 194 2.57 12.33 39.83
C THR A 194 3.09 11.70 41.11
N ALA A 195 2.26 11.09 41.95
CA ALA A 195 2.72 10.39 43.15
C ALA A 195 3.55 9.12 42.82
N ALA A 196 3.20 8.39 41.76
CA ALA A 196 3.87 7.15 41.38
C ALA A 196 5.20 7.36 40.63
N TYR A 197 5.25 8.43 39.83
CA TYR A 197 6.37 8.70 38.93
C TYR A 197 7.13 9.99 39.24
N THR A 198 6.62 10.90 40.06
CA THR A 198 7.23 12.21 40.41
C THR A 198 7.35 13.18 39.23
N ASP A 199 8.08 12.81 38.18
CA ASP A 199 8.37 13.61 37.00
C ASP A 199 8.58 12.75 35.74
N GLN A 200 8.73 13.42 34.59
CA GLN A 200 8.96 12.75 33.30
C GLN A 200 10.26 11.93 33.29
N THR A 201 11.31 12.40 33.95
CA THR A 201 12.62 11.72 34.00
C THR A 201 12.51 10.36 34.69
N THR A 202 11.80 10.32 35.82
CA THR A 202 11.59 9.10 36.60
C THR A 202 10.59 8.17 35.91
N TYR A 203 9.57 8.71 35.24
CA TYR A 203 8.67 7.96 34.36
C TYR A 203 9.45 7.27 33.23
N ASP A 204 10.25 8.03 32.47
CA ASP A 204 11.06 7.50 31.37
C ASP A 204 12.10 6.50 31.86
N LYS A 205 12.73 6.76 33.00
CA LYS A 205 13.66 5.81 33.61
C LYS A 205 12.97 4.48 33.93
N LYS A 206 11.77 4.50 34.52
CA LYS A 206 11.05 3.26 34.87
C LYS A 206 10.54 2.52 33.63
N LEU A 207 9.88 3.20 32.69
CA LEU A 207 9.18 2.54 31.58
C LEU A 207 10.02 2.35 30.31
N LYS A 208 11.06 3.17 30.11
CA LYS A 208 11.96 3.05 28.96
C LYS A 208 13.27 2.43 29.40
N THR A 209 14.01 3.06 30.31
CA THR A 209 15.38 2.64 30.62
C THR A 209 15.42 1.31 31.37
N ASN A 210 14.72 1.18 32.49
CA ASN A 210 14.80 0.00 33.35
C ASN A 210 14.23 -1.23 32.63
N ILE A 211 13.06 -1.11 32.00
CA ILE A 211 12.47 -2.22 31.22
C ILE A 211 13.41 -2.65 30.10
N ASN A 212 13.98 -1.71 29.34
CA ASN A 212 14.88 -2.07 28.24
C ASN A 212 16.18 -2.70 28.72
N ASN A 213 16.67 -2.32 29.89
CA ASN A 213 17.93 -2.82 30.47
C ASN A 213 17.76 -4.06 31.34
N GLU A 214 16.54 -4.58 31.52
CA GLU A 214 16.31 -5.82 32.26
C GLU A 214 17.04 -6.96 31.55
N GLU A 215 18.02 -7.57 32.23
CA GLU A 215 18.81 -8.65 31.67
C GLU A 215 18.03 -9.96 31.72
N ILE A 216 17.79 -10.54 30.54
CA ILE A 216 17.18 -11.85 30.38
C ILE A 216 18.28 -12.91 30.28
N PRO A 217 18.30 -13.91 31.18
CA PRO A 217 19.32 -14.95 31.16
C PRO A 217 19.34 -15.75 29.86
N LYS A 218 20.52 -16.28 29.54
CA LYS A 218 20.72 -17.21 28.42
C LYS A 218 19.78 -18.42 28.50
N GLY A 219 19.45 -18.99 27.35
CA GLY A 219 18.46 -20.04 27.18
C GLY A 219 17.03 -19.52 27.10
N ILE A 220 16.65 -18.59 27.99
CA ILE A 220 15.31 -17.97 28.00
C ILE A 220 15.25 -16.82 26.98
N SER A 221 16.34 -16.04 26.87
CA SER A 221 16.50 -14.92 25.91
C SER A 221 16.47 -15.31 24.43
N GLY A 222 16.32 -16.60 24.11
CA GLY A 222 16.44 -17.14 22.75
C GLY A 222 17.87 -17.33 22.27
N ASP A 223 18.87 -16.93 23.06
CA ASP A 223 20.29 -17.22 22.84
C ASP A 223 20.76 -18.18 23.94
N GLU A 224 21.27 -19.35 23.54
CA GLU A 224 21.69 -20.39 24.50
C GLU A 224 22.98 -20.03 25.23
N ASN A 225 23.77 -19.09 24.70
CA ASN A 225 25.12 -18.80 25.15
C ASN A 225 25.22 -17.48 25.92
N ASN A 226 24.44 -16.48 25.53
CA ASN A 226 24.56 -15.12 26.07
C ASN A 226 23.24 -14.57 26.65
N PRO A 227 23.30 -13.86 27.80
CA PRO A 227 22.17 -13.06 28.25
C PRO A 227 21.91 -11.89 27.29
N LYS A 228 20.68 -11.39 27.29
CA LYS A 228 20.27 -10.23 26.47
C LYS A 228 19.41 -9.28 27.26
N ASN A 229 19.58 -7.99 27.02
CA ASN A 229 18.68 -6.98 27.57
C ASN A 229 17.32 -7.06 26.88
N LEU A 230 16.22 -6.97 27.63
CA LEU A 230 14.85 -7.12 27.12
C LEU A 230 14.56 -6.16 25.96
N GLY A 231 15.08 -4.93 26.01
CA GLY A 231 14.91 -3.93 24.95
C GLY A 231 15.59 -4.27 23.62
N THR A 232 16.45 -5.30 23.58
CA THR A 232 17.12 -5.78 22.35
C THR A 232 16.39 -6.96 21.71
N ILE A 233 15.35 -7.49 22.36
CA ILE A 233 14.58 -8.66 21.90
C ILE A 233 13.35 -8.15 21.16
N SER A 234 13.40 -8.20 19.82
CA SER A 234 12.30 -7.75 18.96
C SER A 234 11.42 -8.90 18.42
N ASP A 235 11.83 -10.15 18.63
CA ASP A 235 11.07 -11.32 18.20
C ASP A 235 9.92 -11.62 19.18
N ILE A 236 8.69 -11.59 18.67
CA ILE A 236 7.48 -11.76 19.50
C ILE A 236 7.39 -13.15 20.13
N ALA A 237 7.87 -14.19 19.46
CA ALA A 237 7.85 -15.55 20.01
C ALA A 237 8.83 -15.68 21.18
N GLN A 238 10.00 -15.03 21.09
CA GLN A 238 10.95 -14.91 22.20
C GLN A 238 10.34 -14.15 23.38
N LEU A 239 9.68 -13.01 23.13
CA LEU A 239 9.00 -12.24 24.18
C LEU A 239 7.91 -13.05 24.90
N TYR A 240 7.10 -13.83 24.16
CA TYR A 240 6.11 -14.73 24.78
C TYR A 240 6.76 -15.81 25.63
N ARG A 241 7.85 -16.42 25.15
CA ARG A 241 8.59 -17.43 25.91
C ARG A 241 9.09 -16.86 27.24
N ILE A 242 9.65 -15.65 27.21
CA ILE A 242 10.10 -14.93 28.42
C ILE A 242 8.92 -14.69 29.37
N PHE A 243 7.81 -14.17 28.84
CA PHE A 243 6.62 -13.89 29.64
C PHE A 243 6.08 -15.14 30.36
N PHE A 244 5.89 -16.24 29.64
CA PHE A 244 5.37 -17.47 30.24
C PHE A 244 6.35 -18.08 31.25
N HIS A 245 7.65 -18.01 30.98
CA HIS A 245 8.67 -18.46 31.93
C HIS A 245 8.56 -17.74 33.28
N TYR A 246 8.53 -16.40 33.28
CA TYR A 246 8.43 -15.62 34.52
C TYR A 246 7.05 -15.74 35.17
N LYS A 247 5.98 -15.91 34.40
CA LYS A 247 4.64 -16.20 34.94
C LYS A 247 4.63 -17.51 35.73
N ASP A 248 5.21 -18.58 35.17
CA ASP A 248 5.28 -19.88 35.83
C ASP A 248 6.17 -19.84 37.08
N LEU A 249 7.30 -19.13 37.01
CA LEU A 249 8.17 -18.91 38.18
C LEU A 249 7.42 -18.18 39.30
N ASN A 250 6.74 -17.07 38.98
CA ASN A 250 5.98 -16.31 39.96
C ASN A 250 4.86 -17.13 40.58
N THR A 251 4.18 -17.96 39.78
CA THR A 251 3.14 -18.87 40.26
C THR A 251 3.72 -19.87 41.27
N LYS A 252 4.84 -20.52 40.95
CA LYS A 252 5.52 -21.45 41.87
C LYS A 252 5.98 -20.77 43.16
N VAL A 253 6.51 -19.55 43.07
CA VAL A 253 6.93 -18.78 44.24
C VAL A 253 5.73 -18.44 45.13
N LEU A 254 4.59 -18.08 44.54
CA LEU A 254 3.37 -17.80 45.30
C LEU A 254 2.80 -19.07 45.96
N GLU A 255 2.75 -20.18 45.24
CA GLU A 255 2.32 -21.48 45.78
C GLU A 255 3.19 -21.92 46.96
N SER A 256 4.50 -21.66 46.92
CA SER A 256 5.41 -22.00 48.02
C SER A 256 5.23 -21.16 49.30
N LYS A 257 4.42 -20.10 49.24
CA LYS A 257 4.15 -19.19 50.36
C LYS A 257 2.79 -19.43 51.02
N ILE A 258 1.99 -20.37 50.51
CA ILE A 258 0.69 -20.80 51.04
C ILE A 258 0.88 -22.13 51.76
#